data_AF-A0A7V8AC78-F1
#
_entry.id   AF-A0A7V8AC78-F1
#
_cell.length_a   1.000
_cell.length_b   1.000
_cell.length_c   1.000
_cell.angle_alpha   90.00
_cell.angle_beta   90.00
_cell.angle_gamma   90.00
#
_symmetry.space_group_name_H-M   'P 1'
#
loop_
_entity.id
_entity.type
_entity.pdbx_description
1 polymer ?
#
loop_
_entity_poly.entity_id
_entity_poly.type
_entity_poly.pdbx_seq_one_letter_code
_entity_poly.pdbx_strand_id
1 'polypeptide(L)'
;MFGWGKKAREKKEAEIAAREQALSAAFFPACCFTIIANDAALVGEALAIAEARAGNITGVASIETKTNGNEISITLLVDPQSDHAKDPELVFYSARAAGLGIAGELRELGAVSIAHLARGGEIIATYPINPPQIEDPIIAQQGLLDGLAKSSSKLAEGVASIFTKAKLDNETLDELEELLIMSDMGVEAASRIRASLATNRFGKDIDEVGIKEEVAASIAASLQPFETNTDPWVGGTSPRVIMFVGVNGSGKTTTIGKIAQNLVDNGQMLCAADTFRAAASEQLIVWGQRAGVPVVSAASGADAAGLAFDALTRAKAEGVDVLLVDTAGRLQNKTELMAELGKIVRVLGKIDASAPHEVWLVLDATVGQNALSQAEVFSKVAGVTGLIMTKLDGTAKGGVLVALSTAFGFPIRFIGVGEGVGDLRPFSAEAFAKALVGVG
;
A
#
# COMPACT_ATOMS: atom_id res chain seq x y z
N MET A 1 18.55 28.74 31.53
CA MET A 1 19.35 27.85 30.67
C MET A 1 18.48 27.34 29.52
N PHE A 2 17.98 28.26 28.68
CA PHE A 2 17.05 27.98 27.56
C PHE A 2 17.80 28.17 26.24
N GLY A 3 18.05 27.10 25.49
CA GLY A 3 18.79 27.19 24.23
C GLY A 3 18.90 25.89 23.43
N TRP A 4 18.58 24.73 24.02
CA TRP A 4 18.65 23.44 23.34
C TRP A 4 17.46 23.18 22.39
N GLY A 5 16.24 23.61 22.74
CA GLY A 5 15.06 23.41 21.90
C GLY A 5 15.04 24.25 20.62
N LYS A 6 15.58 25.48 20.67
CA LYS A 6 15.62 26.38 19.50
C LYS A 6 16.60 25.86 18.43
N LYS A 7 17.79 25.42 18.84
CA LYS A 7 18.78 24.83 17.93
C LYS A 7 18.33 23.50 17.32
N ALA A 8 17.61 22.67 18.07
CA ALA A 8 17.05 21.42 17.54
C ALA A 8 15.94 21.67 16.52
N ARG A 9 15.10 22.68 16.77
CA ARG A 9 14.03 23.11 15.86
C ARG A 9 14.58 23.75 14.59
N GLU A 10 15.53 24.69 14.72
CA GLU A 10 16.21 25.31 13.58
C GLU A 10 16.99 24.29 12.75
N LYS A 11 17.62 23.29 13.38
CA LYS A 11 18.29 22.19 12.67
C LYS A 11 17.30 21.30 11.91
N LYS A 12 16.14 21.00 12.51
CA LYS A 12 15.08 20.19 11.87
C LYS A 12 14.39 20.95 10.75
N GLU A 13 14.13 22.25 10.92
CA GLU A 13 13.60 23.14 9.88
C GLU A 13 14.59 23.29 8.72
N ALA A 14 15.89 23.39 9.00
CA ALA A 14 16.94 23.38 7.97
C ALA A 14 17.09 22.03 7.26
N GLU A 15 16.94 20.90 7.96
CA GLU A 15 16.93 19.55 7.35
C GLU A 15 15.69 19.36 6.46
N ILE A 16 14.52 19.86 6.87
CA ILE A 16 13.30 19.84 6.06
C ILE A 16 13.47 20.72 4.82
N ALA A 17 13.92 21.96 4.97
CA ALA A 17 14.15 22.87 3.84
C ALA A 17 15.22 22.33 2.87
N ALA A 18 16.31 21.74 3.38
CA ALA A 18 17.32 21.11 2.54
C ALA A 18 16.78 19.87 1.80
N ARG A 19 15.86 19.12 2.44
CA ARG A 19 15.21 17.95 1.84
C ARG A 19 14.15 18.34 0.82
N GLU A 20 13.37 19.40 1.07
CA GLU A 20 12.44 20.01 0.11
C GLU A 20 13.19 20.60 -1.10
N GLN A 21 14.34 21.21 -0.87
CA GLN A 21 15.21 21.71 -1.94
C GLN A 21 15.89 20.58 -2.72
N ALA A 22 16.20 19.45 -2.08
CA ALA A 22 16.67 18.25 -2.75
C ALA A 22 15.55 17.56 -3.56
N LEU A 23 14.32 17.56 -3.05
CA LEU A 23 13.11 17.07 -3.73
C LEU A 23 12.71 17.95 -4.92
N SER A 24 12.89 19.28 -4.82
CA SER A 24 12.63 20.21 -5.94
C SER A 24 13.72 20.17 -7.02
N ALA A 25 14.88 19.57 -6.71
CA ALA A 25 15.98 19.34 -7.64
C ALA A 25 16.02 17.91 -8.22
N ALA A 26 15.18 16.99 -7.72
CA ALA A 26 15.12 15.61 -8.18
C ALA A 26 14.16 15.50 -9.37
N PHE A 27 14.67 15.06 -10.53
CA PHE A 27 13.82 14.72 -11.66
C PHE A 27 13.02 13.45 -11.35
N PHE A 28 11.75 13.41 -11.71
CA PHE A 28 10.88 12.26 -11.50
C PHE A 28 10.70 11.45 -12.79
N PRO A 29 10.69 10.11 -12.72
CA PRO A 29 10.36 9.28 -13.87
C PRO A 29 8.90 9.46 -14.25
N ALA A 30 8.67 9.89 -15.49
CA ALA A 30 7.32 10.10 -16.05
C ALA A 30 6.91 8.95 -16.98
N CYS A 31 7.87 8.25 -17.57
CA CYS A 31 7.61 7.09 -18.41
C CYS A 31 8.85 6.18 -18.47
N CYS A 32 8.65 4.87 -18.50
CA CYS A 32 9.72 3.90 -18.70
C CYS A 32 9.35 2.96 -19.86
N PHE A 33 10.27 2.78 -20.80
CA PHE A 33 10.17 1.84 -21.90
C PHE A 33 11.24 0.78 -21.72
N THR A 34 10.84 -0.49 -21.70
CA THR A 34 11.79 -1.60 -21.68
C THR A 34 11.75 -2.31 -23.04
N ILE A 35 12.91 -2.36 -23.69
CA ILE A 35 13.11 -3.07 -24.95
C ILE A 35 14.05 -4.24 -24.68
N ILE A 36 13.60 -5.46 -24.98
CA ILE A 36 14.42 -6.67 -24.87
C ILE A 36 14.82 -7.07 -26.29
N ALA A 37 16.12 -7.05 -26.57
CA ALA A 37 16.70 -7.41 -27.86
C ALA A 37 17.34 -8.79 -27.77
N ASN A 38 16.93 -9.73 -28.63
CA ASN A 38 17.47 -11.09 -28.62
C ASN A 38 18.93 -11.21 -29.12
N ASP A 39 19.51 -10.11 -29.62
CA ASP A 39 20.87 -10.04 -30.14
C ASP A 39 21.55 -8.76 -29.64
N ALA A 40 22.78 -8.88 -29.12
CA ALA A 40 23.59 -7.78 -28.65
C ALA A 40 23.88 -6.72 -29.74
N ALA A 41 23.87 -7.11 -31.01
CA ALA A 41 24.01 -6.17 -32.14
C ALA A 41 22.78 -5.24 -32.30
N LEU A 42 21.59 -5.72 -31.92
CA LEU A 42 20.34 -4.96 -32.00
C LEU A 42 20.16 -3.99 -30.83
N VAL A 43 20.95 -4.14 -29.77
CA VAL A 43 20.90 -3.26 -28.59
C VAL A 43 21.25 -1.81 -28.97
N GLY A 44 22.28 -1.63 -29.80
CA GLY A 44 22.70 -0.30 -30.27
C GLY A 44 21.67 0.37 -31.19
N GLU A 45 20.96 -0.41 -32.01
CA GLU A 45 19.92 0.11 -32.90
C GLU A 45 18.65 0.48 -32.14
N ALA A 46 18.25 -0.33 -31.15
CA ALA A 46 17.13 -0.05 -30.27
C ALA A 46 17.35 1.23 -29.45
N LEU A 47 18.58 1.44 -28.95
CA LEU A 47 18.97 2.66 -28.25
C LEU A 47 18.80 3.90 -29.13
N ALA A 48 19.34 3.89 -30.35
CA ALA A 48 19.27 5.02 -31.26
C ALA A 48 17.83 5.39 -31.67
N ILE A 49 16.97 4.39 -31.88
CA ILE A 49 15.55 4.60 -32.21
C ILE A 49 14.82 5.25 -31.05
N ALA A 50 15.06 4.79 -29.83
CA ALA A 50 14.39 5.31 -28.65
C ALA A 50 14.85 6.73 -28.30
N GLU A 51 16.15 7.03 -28.38
CA GLU A 51 16.68 8.39 -28.22
C GLU A 51 16.08 9.36 -29.26
N ALA A 52 16.03 8.95 -30.54
CA ALA A 52 15.44 9.77 -31.61
C ALA A 52 13.95 10.03 -31.40
N ARG A 53 13.21 9.09 -30.82
CA ARG A 53 11.78 9.25 -30.51
C ARG A 53 11.55 10.11 -29.27
N ALA A 54 12.35 9.92 -28.22
CA ALA A 54 12.30 10.72 -27.00
C ALA A 54 12.58 12.21 -27.29
N GLY A 55 13.49 12.52 -28.23
CA GLY A 55 13.74 13.89 -28.68
C GLY A 55 12.55 14.58 -29.37
N ASN A 56 11.49 13.85 -29.72
CA ASN A 56 10.25 14.39 -30.30
C ASN A 56 9.12 14.55 -29.26
N ILE A 57 9.38 14.26 -27.98
CA ILE A 57 8.39 14.37 -26.89
C ILE A 57 8.60 15.70 -26.15
N THR A 58 7.59 16.56 -26.20
CA THR A 58 7.59 17.85 -25.50
C THR A 58 7.53 17.64 -23.98
N GLY A 59 8.38 18.30 -23.21
CA GLY A 59 8.37 18.27 -21.73
C GLY A 59 9.31 17.28 -21.06
N VAL A 60 10.07 16.46 -21.82
CA VAL A 60 11.14 15.61 -21.28
C VAL A 60 12.35 16.47 -20.90
N ALA A 61 12.78 16.39 -19.65
CA ALA A 61 13.92 17.15 -19.13
C ALA A 61 15.25 16.39 -19.22
N SER A 62 15.20 15.06 -19.05
CA SER A 62 16.36 14.19 -19.29
C SER A 62 15.93 12.77 -19.64
N ILE A 63 16.84 12.00 -20.21
CA ILE A 63 16.62 10.60 -20.61
C ILE A 63 17.70 9.78 -19.93
N GLU A 64 17.29 8.82 -19.11
CA GLU A 64 18.21 7.82 -18.57
C GLU A 64 18.08 6.53 -19.34
N THR A 65 19.21 5.88 -19.61
CA THR A 65 19.25 4.57 -20.24
C THR A 65 20.06 3.62 -19.36
N LYS A 66 19.46 2.48 -19.03
CA LYS A 66 20.13 1.37 -18.36
C LYS A 66 20.17 0.17 -19.31
N THR A 67 21.32 -0.50 -19.34
CA THR A 67 21.51 -1.73 -20.11
C THR A 67 21.87 -2.86 -19.16
N ASN A 68 21.20 -4.00 -19.31
CA ASN A 68 21.49 -5.22 -18.56
C ASN A 68 21.46 -6.42 -19.52
N GLY A 69 22.62 -6.77 -20.07
CA GLY A 69 22.73 -7.82 -21.08
C GLY A 69 21.97 -7.47 -22.36
N ASN A 70 20.86 -8.18 -22.61
CA ASN A 70 20.00 -8.05 -23.78
C ASN A 70 18.81 -7.10 -23.55
N GLU A 71 18.68 -6.52 -22.35
CA GLU A 71 17.61 -5.63 -21.95
C GLU A 71 18.08 -4.18 -21.92
N ILE A 72 17.25 -3.28 -22.45
CA ILE A 72 17.45 -1.83 -22.41
C ILE A 72 16.22 -1.21 -21.76
N SER A 73 16.43 -0.50 -20.65
CA SER A 73 15.40 0.31 -20.00
C SER A 73 15.68 1.78 -20.27
N ILE A 74 14.68 2.49 -20.77
CA ILE A 74 14.78 3.91 -21.12
C ILE A 74 13.74 4.67 -20.31
N THR A 75 14.22 5.54 -19.43
CA THR A 75 13.40 6.31 -18.51
C THR A 75 13.39 7.77 -18.93
N LEU A 76 12.20 8.29 -19.21
CA LEU A 76 11.98 9.70 -19.49
C LEU A 76 11.75 10.42 -18.16
N LEU A 77 12.62 11.37 -17.86
CA LEU A 77 12.60 12.18 -16.67
C LEU A 77 12.00 13.55 -16.99
N VAL A 78 11.03 14.01 -16.19
CA VAL A 78 10.37 15.31 -16.37
C VAL A 78 10.75 16.25 -15.23
N ASP A 79 10.90 17.53 -15.55
CA ASP A 79 11.20 18.58 -14.57
C ASP A 79 9.95 18.88 -13.72
N PRO A 80 10.02 18.73 -12.39
CA PRO A 80 8.91 19.05 -11.49
C PRO A 80 8.45 20.52 -11.53
N GLN A 81 9.28 21.44 -12.05
CA GLN A 81 8.93 22.86 -12.20
C GLN A 81 8.35 23.24 -13.56
N SER A 82 8.22 22.30 -14.49
CA SER A 82 7.58 22.58 -15.78
C SER A 82 6.08 22.84 -15.60
N ASP A 83 5.54 23.87 -16.28
CA ASP A 83 4.09 24.18 -16.26
C ASP A 83 3.22 22.99 -16.73
N HIS A 84 3.82 22.00 -17.39
CA HIS A 84 3.21 20.76 -17.86
C HIS A 84 3.02 19.69 -16.77
N ALA A 85 3.65 19.81 -15.60
CA ALA A 85 3.43 18.91 -14.46
C ALA A 85 2.01 19.05 -13.85
N LYS A 86 1.26 20.08 -14.26
CA LYS A 86 -0.11 20.38 -13.83
C LYS A 86 -1.17 20.10 -14.90
N ASP A 87 -0.76 19.63 -16.08
CA ASP A 87 -1.67 19.37 -17.20
C ASP A 87 -2.15 17.91 -17.15
N PRO A 88 -3.45 17.65 -16.90
CA PRO A 88 -4.00 16.29 -16.88
C PRO A 88 -3.99 15.62 -18.27
N GLU A 89 -3.68 16.36 -19.33
CA GLU A 89 -3.52 15.87 -20.71
C GLU A 89 -2.06 15.92 -21.20
N LEU A 90 -1.10 15.45 -20.40
CA LEU A 90 0.14 14.94 -20.98
C LEU A 90 -0.25 13.77 -21.90
N VAL A 91 -0.31 14.04 -23.21
CA VAL A 91 -0.66 13.05 -24.24
C VAL A 91 0.44 11.98 -24.28
N PHE A 92 0.23 10.93 -23.49
CA PHE A 92 1.09 9.75 -23.45
C PHE A 92 1.00 9.03 -24.78
N TYR A 93 2.00 9.20 -25.65
CA TYR A 93 2.24 8.23 -26.72
C TYR A 93 2.82 6.96 -26.10
N SER A 94 1.93 6.03 -25.72
CA SER A 94 2.32 4.65 -25.48
C SER A 94 2.77 4.01 -26.80
N ALA A 95 4.03 3.58 -26.89
CA ALA A 95 4.45 2.71 -27.97
C ALA A 95 4.08 1.26 -27.61
N ARG A 96 3.24 0.64 -28.45
CA ARG A 96 2.95 -0.80 -28.49
C ARG A 96 3.79 -1.49 -29.56
N ALA A 97 4.31 -2.68 -29.26
CA ALA A 97 4.42 -3.84 -30.16
C ALA A 97 4.73 -5.07 -29.28
N ALA A 98 4.27 -6.30 -29.53
CA ALA A 98 4.66 -7.19 -30.63
C ALA A 98 3.54 -7.67 -31.58
N GLY A 99 3.93 -7.98 -32.83
CA GLY A 99 3.44 -9.16 -33.57
C GLY A 99 2.33 -9.01 -34.62
N LEU A 100 2.73 -8.78 -35.89
CA LEU A 100 2.00 -8.95 -37.17
C LEU A 100 0.75 -8.09 -37.44
N GLY A 101 0.89 -7.15 -38.39
CA GLY A 101 -0.25 -6.59 -39.15
C GLY A 101 -0.32 -5.07 -39.27
N ILE A 102 0.62 -4.29 -38.73
CA ILE A 102 0.47 -2.83 -38.62
C ILE A 102 1.03 -2.06 -39.84
N ALA A 103 0.86 -2.60 -41.05
CA ALA A 103 1.15 -1.87 -42.29
C ALA A 103 -0.12 -1.23 -42.93
N GLY A 104 -1.32 -1.62 -42.45
CA GLY A 104 -2.59 -1.16 -43.00
C GLY A 104 -3.10 0.15 -42.42
N GLU A 105 -2.95 0.37 -41.11
CA GLU A 105 -3.62 1.47 -40.40
C GLU A 105 -2.68 2.61 -39.94
N LEU A 106 -1.37 2.50 -40.15
CA LEU A 106 -0.39 3.60 -39.94
C LEU A 106 -0.15 4.46 -41.20
N ARG A 107 -0.99 4.35 -42.23
CA ARG A 107 -0.80 4.98 -43.55
C ARG A 107 -1.03 6.51 -43.60
N GLU A 108 -1.51 7.17 -42.54
CA GLU A 108 -1.74 8.62 -42.56
C GLU A 108 -0.70 9.49 -41.85
N LEU A 109 0.43 8.94 -41.36
CA LEU A 109 1.52 9.73 -40.78
C LEU A 109 2.86 9.47 -41.49
N GLY A 110 3.00 10.01 -42.70
CA GLY A 110 4.25 10.58 -43.26
C GLY A 110 5.57 9.80 -43.24
N ALA A 111 5.74 8.90 -44.22
CA ALA A 111 6.95 8.60 -45.03
C ALA A 111 8.30 8.08 -44.41
N VAL A 112 8.42 6.73 -44.35
CA VAL A 112 9.51 5.81 -44.83
C VAL A 112 10.99 6.17 -44.55
N SER A 113 11.75 5.37 -43.77
CA SER A 113 12.32 4.06 -44.19
C SER A 113 12.59 3.10 -43.02
N ILE A 114 11.67 2.13 -42.85
CA ILE A 114 11.80 0.93 -42.01
C ILE A 114 12.04 -0.24 -42.96
N ALA A 115 13.28 -0.39 -43.43
CA ALA A 115 13.64 -1.46 -44.37
C ALA A 115 14.76 -2.39 -43.87
N HIS A 116 15.19 -2.29 -42.60
CA HIS A 116 16.26 -3.17 -42.08
C HIS A 116 15.99 -3.88 -40.74
N LEU A 117 14.87 -3.65 -40.05
CA LEU A 117 14.50 -4.40 -38.83
C LEU A 117 13.89 -5.78 -39.13
N ALA A 118 14.33 -6.42 -40.21
CA ALA A 118 14.04 -7.81 -40.51
C ALA A 118 15.20 -8.67 -40.00
N ARG A 119 15.20 -8.97 -38.69
CA ARG A 119 15.80 -10.17 -38.07
C ARG A 119 15.65 -10.17 -36.53
N GLY A 120 14.44 -10.49 -36.03
CA GLY A 120 14.30 -11.27 -34.77
C GLY A 120 14.20 -10.59 -33.40
N GLY A 121 13.95 -9.29 -33.29
CA GLY A 121 13.64 -8.64 -31.99
C GLY A 121 12.14 -8.67 -31.63
N GLU A 122 11.80 -8.93 -30.36
CA GLU A 122 10.41 -9.01 -29.86
C GLU A 122 10.24 -8.06 -28.65
N ILE A 123 9.19 -7.22 -28.65
CA ILE A 123 8.88 -6.30 -27.56
C ILE A 123 7.88 -6.98 -26.61
N ILE A 124 8.25 -7.11 -25.32
CA ILE A 124 7.54 -8.00 -24.38
C ILE A 124 6.50 -7.25 -23.51
N ALA A 125 6.72 -5.98 -23.12
CA ALA A 125 5.73 -5.20 -22.36
C ALA A 125 5.98 -3.68 -22.37
N THR A 126 4.92 -2.88 -22.13
CA THR A 126 5.00 -1.44 -21.83
C THR A 126 4.03 -1.06 -20.70
N TYR A 127 4.47 -0.20 -19.77
CA TYR A 127 3.67 0.20 -18.60
C TYR A 127 3.70 1.72 -18.38
N PRO A 128 2.55 2.39 -18.15
CA PRO A 128 2.49 3.83 -17.88
C PRO A 128 2.81 4.15 -16.42
N ILE A 129 3.94 4.80 -16.12
CA ILE A 129 4.30 5.20 -14.74
C ILE A 129 3.38 6.35 -14.31
N ASN A 130 2.59 6.14 -13.25
CA ASN A 130 1.90 7.23 -12.58
C ASN A 130 2.92 8.01 -11.73
N PRO A 131 2.93 9.35 -11.79
CA PRO A 131 3.79 10.13 -10.92
C PRO A 131 3.43 9.85 -9.44
N PRO A 132 4.42 9.77 -8.54
CA PRO A 132 4.17 9.59 -7.12
C PRO A 132 3.24 10.68 -6.59
N GLN A 133 2.14 10.30 -5.95
CA GLN A 133 1.32 11.25 -5.20
C GLN A 133 2.03 11.61 -3.90
N ILE A 134 2.84 12.67 -3.93
CA ILE A 134 3.45 13.24 -2.72
C ILE A 134 2.37 14.05 -2.01
N GLU A 135 1.73 13.45 -1.01
CA GLU A 135 0.75 14.16 -0.17
C GLU A 135 1.51 14.98 0.89
N ASP A 136 1.12 16.26 1.07
CA ASP A 136 1.68 17.14 2.12
C ASP A 136 1.43 16.50 3.50
N PRO A 137 2.43 16.42 4.40
CA PRO A 137 2.27 15.84 5.73
C PRO A 137 1.09 16.40 6.55
N ILE A 138 0.74 17.68 6.36
CA ILE A 138 -0.40 18.31 7.04
C ILE A 138 -1.72 17.76 6.50
N ILE A 139 -1.83 17.62 5.17
CA ILE A 139 -3.00 17.03 4.50
C ILE A 139 -3.12 15.54 4.87
N ALA A 140 -1.98 14.84 4.94
CA ALA A 140 -1.92 13.47 5.39
C ALA A 140 -2.42 13.34 6.83
N GLN A 141 -1.96 14.18 7.76
CA GLN A 141 -2.45 14.12 9.13
C GLN A 141 -3.95 14.44 9.24
N GLN A 142 -4.42 15.45 8.49
CA GLN A 142 -5.84 15.84 8.48
C GLN A 142 -6.74 14.71 7.95
N GLY A 143 -6.38 14.08 6.83
CA GLY A 143 -7.17 12.96 6.28
C GLY A 143 -7.25 11.75 7.24
N LEU A 144 -6.25 11.56 8.11
CA LEU A 144 -6.27 10.49 9.10
C LEU A 144 -7.21 10.83 10.27
N LEU A 145 -7.20 12.09 10.71
CA LEU A 145 -8.15 12.60 11.71
C LEU A 145 -9.59 12.49 11.19
N ASP A 146 -9.83 12.90 9.96
CA ASP A 146 -11.15 12.83 9.32
C ASP A 146 -11.63 11.38 9.20
N GLY A 147 -10.75 10.48 8.75
CA GLY A 147 -11.03 9.05 8.66
C GLY A 147 -11.11 8.33 10.01
N LEU A 148 -10.82 8.98 11.13
CA LEU A 148 -11.05 8.44 12.48
C LEU A 148 -12.08 9.25 13.28
N ALA A 149 -12.72 10.25 12.66
CA ALA A 149 -13.56 11.23 13.35
C ALA A 149 -14.65 10.62 14.24
N LYS A 150 -15.27 9.52 13.81
CA LYS A 150 -16.31 8.83 14.60
C LYS A 150 -15.75 8.12 15.83
N SER A 151 -14.56 7.54 15.73
CA SER A 151 -13.87 6.92 16.86
C SER A 151 -13.32 7.97 17.82
N SER A 152 -12.72 9.02 17.26
CA SER A 152 -12.10 10.08 18.03
C SER A 152 -13.10 10.94 18.77
N SER A 153 -14.26 11.27 18.17
CA SER A 153 -15.31 12.02 18.86
C SER A 153 -15.84 11.27 20.09
N LYS A 154 -16.15 9.98 19.95
CA LYS A 154 -16.66 9.15 21.04
C LYS A 154 -15.66 9.04 22.19
N LEU A 155 -14.38 8.81 21.88
CA LEU A 155 -13.33 8.75 22.89
C LEU A 155 -13.07 10.12 23.52
N ALA A 156 -13.01 11.18 22.73
CA ALA A 156 -12.76 12.54 23.20
C ALA A 156 -13.88 13.04 24.11
N GLU A 157 -15.14 12.83 23.75
CA GLU A 157 -16.31 13.17 24.59
C GLU A 157 -16.33 12.37 25.89
N GLY A 158 -16.03 11.06 25.82
CA GLY A 158 -15.93 10.20 27.00
C GLY A 158 -14.84 10.67 27.96
N VAL A 159 -13.63 10.93 27.45
CA VAL A 159 -12.51 11.45 28.24
C VAL A 159 -12.87 12.81 28.84
N ALA A 160 -13.43 13.74 28.05
CA ALA A 160 -13.83 15.05 28.55
C ALA A 160 -14.84 14.95 29.70
N SER A 161 -15.78 13.99 29.64
CA SER A 161 -16.81 13.79 30.67
C SER A 161 -16.25 13.30 32.00
N ILE A 162 -15.28 12.37 31.96
CA ILE A 162 -14.63 11.80 33.15
C ILE A 162 -13.78 12.86 33.86
N PHE A 163 -13.13 13.74 33.10
CA PHE A 163 -12.10 14.65 33.64
C PHE A 163 -12.53 16.11 33.79
N THR A 164 -13.84 16.37 33.97
CA THR A 164 -14.41 17.73 34.05
C THR A 164 -13.91 18.64 35.19
N LYS A 165 -13.12 18.13 36.17
CA LYS A 165 -12.30 18.86 37.18
C LYS A 165 -11.69 17.98 38.30
N ALA A 166 -11.80 16.66 38.22
CA ALA A 166 -11.36 15.74 39.27
C ALA A 166 -9.85 15.44 39.19
N LYS A 167 -9.24 15.18 40.36
CA LYS A 167 -7.89 14.59 40.42
C LYS A 167 -7.93 13.19 39.85
N LEU A 168 -6.83 12.76 39.24
CA LEU A 168 -6.68 11.36 38.82
C LEU A 168 -6.64 10.45 40.06
N ASP A 169 -7.73 9.75 40.32
CA ASP A 169 -7.92 8.79 41.41
C ASP A 169 -8.34 7.42 40.86
N ASN A 170 -8.63 6.45 41.73
CA ASN A 170 -8.98 5.11 41.26
C ASN A 170 -10.34 5.07 40.55
N GLU A 171 -11.30 5.91 40.93
CA GLU A 171 -12.64 5.93 40.34
C GLU A 171 -12.57 6.43 38.89
N THR A 172 -11.90 7.56 38.66
CA THR A 172 -11.67 8.11 37.31
C THR A 172 -10.83 7.18 36.42
N LEU A 173 -9.89 6.43 36.99
CA LEU A 173 -9.11 5.42 36.29
C LEU A 173 -9.94 4.19 35.87
N ASP A 174 -10.86 3.75 36.72
CA ASP A 174 -11.78 2.65 36.43
C ASP A 174 -12.78 3.05 35.34
N GLU A 175 -13.34 4.27 35.41
CA GLU A 175 -14.21 4.82 34.36
C GLU A 175 -13.50 4.93 33.00
N LEU A 176 -12.22 5.34 33.00
CA LEU A 176 -11.43 5.41 31.78
C LEU A 176 -11.18 4.01 31.19
N GLU A 177 -10.88 3.01 32.03
CA GLU A 177 -10.72 1.63 31.58
C GLU A 177 -12.00 1.10 30.92
N GLU A 178 -13.16 1.33 31.53
CA GLU A 178 -14.46 0.95 30.97
C GLU A 178 -14.71 1.64 29.61
N LEU A 179 -14.43 2.94 29.51
CA LEU A 179 -14.56 3.70 28.25
C LEU A 179 -13.69 3.12 27.13
N LEU A 180 -12.44 2.77 27.44
CA LEU A 180 -11.50 2.18 26.48
C LEU A 180 -12.01 0.81 26.00
N ILE A 181 -12.54 -0.01 26.90
CA ILE A 181 -13.16 -1.30 26.57
C ILE A 181 -14.37 -1.10 25.65
N MET A 182 -15.25 -0.14 25.97
CA MET A 182 -16.41 0.22 25.15
C MET A 182 -16.06 0.81 23.77
N SER A 183 -14.79 1.16 23.56
CA SER A 183 -14.22 1.66 22.31
C SER A 183 -13.49 0.57 21.52
N ASP A 184 -13.73 -0.70 21.86
CA ASP A 184 -13.18 -1.89 21.22
C ASP A 184 -11.66 -2.09 21.38
N MET A 185 -11.01 -1.40 22.34
CA MET A 185 -9.58 -1.57 22.64
C MET A 185 -9.23 -2.95 23.22
N GLY A 186 -10.24 -3.63 23.79
CA GLY A 186 -10.05 -4.87 24.54
C GLY A 186 -9.60 -4.64 25.98
N VAL A 187 -9.88 -5.62 26.83
CA VAL A 187 -9.63 -5.55 28.29
C VAL A 187 -8.14 -5.39 28.58
N GLU A 188 -7.30 -6.21 27.96
CA GLU A 188 -5.86 -6.20 28.24
C GLU A 188 -5.20 -4.84 27.93
N ALA A 189 -5.55 -4.24 26.78
CA ALA A 189 -5.01 -2.93 26.40
C ALA A 189 -5.51 -1.82 27.33
N ALA A 190 -6.80 -1.84 27.67
CA ALA A 190 -7.40 -0.87 28.60
C ALA A 190 -6.75 -0.95 30.00
N SER A 191 -6.58 -2.16 30.55
CA SER A 191 -5.92 -2.35 31.85
C SER A 191 -4.47 -1.86 31.85
N ARG A 192 -3.74 -2.06 30.74
CA ARG A 192 -2.36 -1.54 30.60
C ARG A 192 -2.31 -0.02 30.58
N ILE A 193 -3.22 0.63 29.84
CA ILE A 193 -3.33 2.09 29.78
C ILE A 193 -3.66 2.66 31.17
N ARG A 194 -4.64 2.05 31.87
CA ARG A 194 -4.98 2.40 33.25
C ARG A 194 -3.78 2.30 34.18
N ALA A 195 -3.04 1.19 34.14
CA ALA A 195 -1.87 0.99 35.00
C ALA A 195 -0.74 2.00 34.72
N SER A 196 -0.53 2.36 33.45
CA SER A 196 0.43 3.40 33.05
C SER A 196 0.06 4.76 33.66
N LEU A 197 -1.21 5.15 33.53
CA LEU A 197 -1.73 6.40 34.07
C LEU A 197 -1.68 6.44 35.61
N ALA A 198 -2.06 5.34 36.28
CA ALA A 198 -1.94 5.20 37.72
C ALA A 198 -0.49 5.37 38.21
N THR A 199 0.49 4.91 37.45
CA THR A 199 1.91 5.02 37.84
C THR A 199 2.45 6.42 37.61
N ASN A 200 2.14 7.04 36.47
CA ASN A 200 2.81 8.28 36.04
C ASN A 200 2.12 9.55 36.52
N ARG A 201 0.81 9.46 36.80
CA ARG A 201 -0.09 10.61 36.89
C ARG A 201 -1.09 10.58 38.05
N PHE A 202 -1.12 9.53 38.87
CA PHE A 202 -2.02 9.45 40.03
C PHE A 202 -1.84 10.61 41.01
N GLY A 203 -2.95 11.20 41.44
CA GLY A 203 -3.00 12.33 42.37
C GLY A 203 -2.53 13.67 41.79
N LYS A 204 -2.24 13.76 40.48
CA LYS A 204 -1.88 15.01 39.80
C LYS A 204 -3.11 15.66 39.17
N ASP A 205 -3.09 16.99 39.12
CA ASP A 205 -4.01 17.76 38.29
C ASP A 205 -3.50 17.71 36.85
N ILE A 206 -4.33 17.21 35.94
CA ILE A 206 -4.05 17.15 34.51
C ILE A 206 -5.26 17.70 33.78
N ASP A 207 -4.99 18.51 32.77
CA ASP A 207 -6.02 19.02 31.89
C ASP A 207 -6.43 17.98 30.84
N GLU A 208 -7.59 18.18 30.22
CA GLU A 208 -8.15 17.25 29.24
C GLU A 208 -7.15 16.91 28.11
N VAL A 209 -6.40 17.92 27.65
CA VAL A 209 -5.38 17.76 26.60
C VAL A 209 -4.24 16.86 27.07
N GLY A 210 -3.70 17.09 28.27
CA GLY A 210 -2.64 16.26 28.83
C GLY A 210 -3.06 14.80 29.06
N ILE A 211 -4.32 14.54 29.41
CA ILE A 211 -4.85 13.16 29.50
C ILE A 211 -4.89 12.53 28.11
N LYS A 212 -5.44 13.21 27.10
CA LYS A 212 -5.51 12.68 25.74
C LYS A 212 -4.12 12.40 25.17
N GLU A 213 -3.15 13.28 25.40
CA GLU A 213 -1.75 13.07 25.01
C GLU A 213 -1.13 11.84 25.69
N GLU A 214 -1.39 11.62 26.98
CA GLU A 214 -0.86 10.46 27.71
C GLU A 214 -1.54 9.16 27.25
N VAL A 215 -2.85 9.18 26.99
CA VAL A 215 -3.57 8.03 26.40
C VAL A 215 -3.03 7.74 25.00
N ALA A 216 -2.83 8.75 24.16
CA ALA A 216 -2.21 8.59 22.84
C ALA A 216 -0.80 8.00 22.94
N ALA A 217 0.03 8.50 23.86
CA ALA A 217 1.38 7.98 24.08
C ALA A 217 1.35 6.51 24.50
N SER A 218 0.42 6.11 25.37
CA SER A 218 0.27 4.71 25.80
C SER A 218 -0.23 3.80 24.68
N ILE A 219 -1.15 4.27 23.84
CA ILE A 219 -1.62 3.52 22.65
C ILE A 219 -0.48 3.38 21.64
N ALA A 220 0.21 4.48 21.32
CA ALA A 220 1.34 4.49 20.40
C ALA A 220 2.43 3.51 20.88
N ALA A 221 2.80 3.55 22.16
CA ALA A 221 3.78 2.63 22.74
C ALA A 221 3.36 1.16 22.62
N SER A 222 2.06 0.88 22.71
CA SER A 222 1.53 -0.48 22.55
C SER A 222 1.54 -0.95 21.09
N LEU A 223 1.42 -0.03 20.14
CA LEU A 223 1.39 -0.32 18.71
C LEU A 223 2.77 -0.25 18.03
N GLN A 224 3.72 0.49 18.61
CA GLN A 224 5.07 0.69 18.08
C GLN A 224 5.79 -0.61 17.68
N PRO A 225 5.69 -1.72 18.45
CA PRO A 225 6.34 -2.98 18.06
C PRO A 225 5.82 -3.59 16.75
N PHE A 226 4.64 -3.16 16.29
CA PHE A 226 3.96 -3.66 15.10
C PHE A 226 4.04 -2.70 13.91
N GLU A 227 4.62 -1.51 14.10
CA GLU A 227 4.91 -0.57 13.03
C GLU A 227 6.11 -1.05 12.20
N THR A 228 5.98 -1.03 10.87
CA THR A 228 7.07 -1.47 9.97
C THR A 228 7.68 -0.30 9.21
N ASN A 229 8.97 -0.06 9.45
CA ASN A 229 9.75 0.96 8.73
C ASN A 229 10.40 0.44 7.44
N THR A 230 10.18 -0.83 7.11
CA THR A 230 10.69 -1.45 5.88
C THR A 230 9.67 -1.31 4.77
N ASP A 231 10.10 -0.78 3.64
CA ASP A 231 9.32 -0.84 2.41
C ASP A 231 9.04 -2.32 2.06
N PRO A 232 7.77 -2.77 2.03
CA PRO A 232 7.46 -4.17 1.75
C PRO A 232 7.74 -4.57 0.29
N TRP A 233 8.02 -3.60 -0.58
CA TRP A 233 8.28 -3.81 -2.00
C TRP A 233 9.77 -4.00 -2.29
N VAL A 234 10.66 -3.52 -1.40
CA VAL A 234 12.11 -3.46 -1.64
C VAL A 234 12.86 -4.58 -0.92
N GLY A 235 13.61 -5.36 -1.70
CA GLY A 235 14.59 -6.33 -1.21
C GLY A 235 14.12 -7.79 -1.18
N GLY A 236 15.08 -8.70 -1.38
CA GLY A 236 14.87 -10.15 -1.35
C GLY A 236 14.75 -10.79 -2.73
N THR A 237 13.93 -11.83 -2.82
CA THR A 237 13.62 -12.62 -4.02
C THR A 237 12.62 -11.89 -4.93
N SER A 238 12.90 -11.87 -6.23
CA SER A 238 12.00 -11.32 -7.27
C SER A 238 11.43 -12.45 -8.14
N PRO A 239 10.10 -12.50 -8.40
CA PRO A 239 9.07 -11.61 -7.87
C PRO A 239 8.76 -11.87 -6.39
N ARG A 240 8.57 -10.80 -5.63
CA ARG A 240 8.04 -10.86 -4.27
C ARG A 240 6.54 -11.11 -4.31
N VAL A 241 6.12 -12.27 -3.81
CA VAL A 241 4.71 -12.71 -3.82
C VAL A 241 4.00 -12.34 -2.52
N ILE A 242 2.94 -11.54 -2.64
CA ILE A 242 2.10 -11.09 -1.52
C ILE A 242 0.67 -11.58 -1.75
N MET A 243 0.20 -12.42 -0.83
CA MET A 243 -1.15 -13.01 -0.88
C MET A 243 -2.09 -12.28 0.07
N PHE A 244 -3.24 -11.81 -0.42
CA PHE A 244 -4.22 -11.08 0.37
C PHE A 244 -5.35 -12.01 0.80
N VAL A 245 -5.55 -12.16 2.10
CA VAL A 245 -6.59 -13.03 2.68
C VAL A 245 -7.52 -12.23 3.59
N GLY A 246 -8.71 -12.77 3.87
CA GLY A 246 -9.73 -12.08 4.65
C GLY A 246 -11.13 -12.35 4.13
N VAL A 247 -12.14 -11.97 4.89
CA VAL A 247 -13.54 -12.26 4.55
C VAL A 247 -14.03 -11.42 3.36
N ASN A 248 -15.13 -11.82 2.73
CA ASN A 248 -15.78 -10.99 1.72
C ASN A 248 -16.22 -9.64 2.31
N GLY A 249 -16.06 -8.56 1.55
CA GLY A 249 -16.40 -7.21 1.99
C GLY A 249 -15.37 -6.55 2.90
N SER A 250 -14.28 -7.24 3.30
CA SER A 250 -13.19 -6.66 4.09
C SER A 250 -12.31 -5.66 3.33
N GLY A 251 -12.48 -5.52 2.01
CA GLY A 251 -11.73 -4.56 1.21
C GLY A 251 -10.48 -5.09 0.52
N LYS A 252 -10.25 -6.42 0.43
CA LYS A 252 -9.09 -7.05 -0.24
C LYS A 252 -8.82 -6.50 -1.65
N THR A 253 -9.75 -6.70 -2.58
CA THR A 253 -9.63 -6.28 -3.98
C THR A 253 -9.38 -4.77 -4.12
N THR A 254 -10.08 -3.96 -3.31
CA THR A 254 -9.87 -2.50 -3.26
C THR A 254 -8.48 -2.15 -2.74
N THR A 255 -8.00 -2.82 -1.69
CA THR A 255 -6.67 -2.62 -1.11
C THR A 255 -5.58 -2.93 -2.13
N ILE A 256 -5.68 -4.06 -2.83
CA ILE A 256 -4.73 -4.44 -3.89
C ILE A 256 -4.72 -3.38 -4.99
N GLY A 257 -5.89 -2.90 -5.39
CA GLY A 257 -6.00 -1.84 -6.40
C GLY A 257 -5.38 -0.51 -5.98
N LYS A 258 -5.58 -0.09 -4.73
CA LYS A 258 -4.96 1.12 -4.18
C LYS A 258 -3.42 0.98 -4.09
N ILE A 259 -2.94 -0.18 -3.65
CA ILE A 259 -1.51 -0.51 -3.65
C ILE A 259 -0.95 -0.42 -5.07
N ALA A 260 -1.62 -1.03 -6.04
CA ALA A 260 -1.17 -1.03 -7.43
C ALA A 260 -1.09 0.39 -8.01
N GLN A 261 -2.01 1.29 -7.66
CA GLN A 261 -1.93 2.68 -8.12
C GLN A 261 -0.86 3.51 -7.41
N ASN A 262 -0.52 3.19 -6.15
CA ASN A 262 0.46 3.94 -5.37
C ASN A 262 1.91 3.50 -5.63
N LEU A 263 2.10 2.31 -6.19
CA LEU A 263 3.42 1.79 -6.55
C LEU A 263 3.90 2.43 -7.86
N VAL A 264 4.97 3.23 -7.75
CA VAL A 264 5.47 4.13 -8.79
C VAL A 264 6.13 3.39 -9.95
N ASP A 265 6.83 2.28 -9.69
CA ASP A 265 7.74 1.69 -10.68
C ASP A 265 7.10 0.66 -11.62
N ASN A 266 5.78 0.41 -11.56
CA ASN A 266 5.05 -0.55 -12.41
C ASN A 266 5.63 -1.98 -12.53
N GLY A 267 6.60 -2.34 -11.70
CA GLY A 267 7.17 -3.69 -11.61
C GLY A 267 6.24 -4.69 -10.95
N GLN A 268 4.93 -4.53 -11.06
CA GLN A 268 3.95 -5.28 -10.31
C GLN A 268 2.94 -5.97 -11.23
N MET A 269 2.50 -7.17 -10.84
CA MET A 269 1.48 -7.94 -11.52
C MET A 269 0.38 -8.32 -10.53
N LEU A 270 -0.87 -8.34 -10.98
CA LEU A 270 -2.02 -8.74 -10.17
C LEU A 270 -2.50 -10.13 -10.58
N CYS A 271 -2.95 -10.94 -9.62
CA CYS A 271 -3.56 -12.24 -9.85
C CYS A 271 -4.97 -12.27 -9.25
N ALA A 272 -5.99 -12.45 -10.10
CA ALA A 272 -7.40 -12.53 -9.72
C ALA A 272 -7.79 -13.93 -9.25
N ALA A 273 -7.25 -14.40 -8.13
CA ALA A 273 -7.53 -15.73 -7.59
C ALA A 273 -8.84 -15.83 -6.76
N ASP A 274 -9.65 -14.78 -6.64
CA ASP A 274 -11.09 -14.87 -6.26
C ASP A 274 -11.91 -15.33 -7.48
N THR A 275 -11.66 -16.57 -7.93
CA THR A 275 -12.26 -17.13 -9.15
C THR A 275 -13.75 -17.45 -8.99
N PHE A 276 -14.27 -17.51 -7.77
CA PHE A 276 -15.69 -17.75 -7.49
C PHE A 276 -16.57 -16.52 -7.64
N ARG A 277 -15.99 -15.32 -7.70
CA ARG A 277 -16.73 -14.06 -7.82
C ARG A 277 -16.29 -13.35 -9.10
N ALA A 278 -17.03 -13.58 -10.19
CA ALA A 278 -16.79 -12.90 -11.47
C ALA A 278 -16.62 -11.38 -11.30
N ALA A 279 -17.49 -10.73 -10.52
CA ALA A 279 -17.41 -9.30 -10.24
C ALA A 279 -16.12 -8.87 -9.50
N ALA A 280 -15.54 -9.73 -8.66
CA ALA A 280 -14.26 -9.43 -7.98
C ALA A 280 -13.09 -9.46 -8.97
N SER A 281 -13.08 -10.46 -9.87
CA SER A 281 -12.11 -10.55 -10.95
C SER A 281 -12.22 -9.35 -11.91
N GLU A 282 -13.42 -8.99 -12.34
CA GLU A 282 -13.68 -7.80 -13.17
C GLU A 282 -13.24 -6.51 -12.47
N GLN A 283 -13.54 -6.38 -11.17
CA GLN A 283 -13.11 -5.23 -10.38
C GLN A 283 -11.58 -5.13 -10.33
N LEU A 284 -10.86 -6.25 -10.12
CA LEU A 284 -9.40 -6.25 -10.09
C LEU A 284 -8.80 -5.92 -11.47
N ILE A 285 -9.42 -6.38 -12.56
CA ILE A 285 -9.02 -6.02 -13.94
C ILE A 285 -9.14 -4.51 -14.15
N VAL A 286 -10.23 -3.89 -13.71
CA VAL A 286 -10.42 -2.43 -13.80
C VAL A 286 -9.36 -1.69 -12.98
N TRP A 287 -9.02 -2.18 -11.78
CA TRP A 287 -7.93 -1.61 -10.98
C TRP A 287 -6.58 -1.73 -11.70
N GLY A 288 -6.30 -2.89 -12.29
CA GLY A 288 -5.08 -3.10 -13.08
C GLY A 288 -4.98 -2.16 -14.27
N GLN A 289 -6.08 -1.98 -15.02
CA GLN A 289 -6.15 -1.03 -16.13
C GLN A 289 -5.90 0.41 -15.67
N ARG A 290 -6.47 0.83 -14.54
CA ARG A 290 -6.25 2.18 -13.98
C ARG A 290 -4.82 2.41 -13.49
N ALA A 291 -4.20 1.37 -12.93
CA ALA A 291 -2.82 1.41 -12.48
C ALA A 291 -1.81 1.17 -13.60
N GLY A 292 -2.24 0.74 -14.80
CA GLY A 292 -1.33 0.38 -15.87
C GLY A 292 -0.59 -0.95 -15.66
N VAL A 293 -1.12 -1.84 -14.80
CA VAL A 293 -0.45 -3.08 -14.39
C VAL A 293 -1.13 -4.32 -14.98
N PRO A 294 -0.37 -5.37 -15.34
CA PRO A 294 -0.92 -6.58 -15.90
C PRO A 294 -1.74 -7.36 -14.86
N VAL A 295 -2.87 -7.91 -15.28
CA VAL A 295 -3.73 -8.75 -14.45
C VAL A 295 -3.83 -10.14 -15.07
N VAL A 296 -3.49 -11.15 -14.29
CA VAL A 296 -3.69 -12.56 -14.62
C VAL A 296 -5.04 -13.00 -14.06
N SER A 297 -5.94 -13.42 -14.94
CA SER A 297 -7.32 -13.79 -14.61
C SER A 297 -7.77 -15.00 -15.42
N ALA A 298 -8.75 -15.74 -14.91
CA ALA A 298 -9.39 -16.85 -15.60
C ALA A 298 -10.91 -16.73 -15.55
N ALA A 299 -11.61 -17.61 -16.27
CA ALA A 299 -13.07 -17.69 -16.22
C ALA A 299 -13.58 -18.01 -14.80
N SER A 300 -14.79 -17.57 -14.50
CA SER A 300 -15.43 -17.83 -13.20
C SER A 300 -15.48 -19.34 -12.91
N GLY A 301 -15.08 -19.73 -11.70
CA GLY A 301 -15.02 -21.12 -11.25
C GLY A 301 -13.74 -21.87 -11.63
N ALA A 302 -12.74 -21.20 -12.22
CA ALA A 302 -11.42 -21.77 -12.48
C ALA A 302 -10.66 -22.11 -11.19
N ASP A 303 -9.64 -22.98 -11.30
CA ASP A 303 -8.78 -23.35 -10.17
C ASP A 303 -7.90 -22.17 -9.74
N ALA A 304 -8.21 -21.57 -8.59
CA ALA A 304 -7.49 -20.43 -8.04
C ALA A 304 -5.99 -20.73 -7.82
N ALA A 305 -5.65 -21.95 -7.40
CA ALA A 305 -4.26 -22.34 -7.17
C ALA A 305 -3.49 -22.52 -8.49
N GLY A 306 -4.14 -23.04 -9.53
CA GLY A 306 -3.57 -23.11 -10.88
C GLY A 306 -3.32 -21.71 -11.44
N LEU A 307 -4.28 -20.79 -11.29
CA LEU A 307 -4.12 -19.41 -11.72
C LEU A 307 -2.95 -18.71 -11.02
N ALA A 308 -2.79 -18.91 -9.70
CA ALA A 308 -1.67 -18.36 -8.95
C ALA A 308 -0.30 -18.94 -9.39
N PHE A 309 -0.26 -20.22 -9.77
CA PHE A 309 0.92 -20.86 -10.36
C PHE A 309 1.32 -20.20 -11.68
N ASP A 310 0.34 -20.02 -12.57
CA ASP A 310 0.55 -19.43 -13.89
C ASP A 310 1.00 -17.97 -13.75
N ALA A 311 0.38 -17.22 -12.83
CA ALA A 311 0.75 -15.84 -12.54
C ALA A 311 2.19 -15.71 -12.02
N LEU A 312 2.62 -16.58 -11.09
CA LEU A 312 4.00 -16.57 -10.59
C LEU A 312 5.02 -17.00 -11.66
N THR A 313 4.67 -17.99 -12.48
CA THR A 313 5.52 -18.42 -13.59
C THR A 313 5.72 -17.29 -14.59
N ARG A 314 4.63 -16.59 -14.94
CA ARG A 314 4.66 -15.44 -15.84
C ARG A 314 5.44 -14.27 -15.24
N ALA A 315 5.20 -13.94 -13.97
CA ALA A 315 5.90 -12.87 -13.26
C ALA A 315 7.43 -13.10 -13.24
N LYS A 316 7.88 -14.35 -13.04
CA LYS A 316 9.30 -14.72 -13.15
C LYS A 316 9.85 -14.55 -14.57
N ALA A 317 9.08 -14.92 -15.58
CA ALA A 317 9.51 -14.81 -16.98
C ALA A 317 9.58 -13.36 -17.48
N GLU A 318 8.68 -12.50 -16.98
CA GLU A 318 8.61 -11.07 -17.33
C GLU A 318 9.47 -10.17 -16.43
N GLY A 319 10.19 -10.74 -15.46
CA GLY A 319 11.05 -9.96 -14.55
C GLY A 319 10.28 -9.01 -13.63
N VAL A 320 9.04 -9.35 -13.27
CA VAL A 320 8.19 -8.56 -12.38
C VAL A 320 8.79 -8.54 -10.98
N ASP A 321 8.78 -7.38 -10.31
CA ASP A 321 9.27 -7.21 -8.94
C ASP A 321 8.28 -7.72 -7.88
N VAL A 322 6.98 -7.50 -8.06
CA VAL A 322 5.95 -7.82 -7.07
C VAL A 322 4.74 -8.51 -7.71
N LEU A 323 4.29 -9.63 -7.14
CA LEU A 323 3.04 -10.30 -7.51
C LEU A 323 2.02 -10.17 -6.38
N LEU A 324 0.91 -9.48 -6.63
CA LEU A 324 -0.21 -9.31 -5.69
C LEU A 324 -1.33 -10.31 -6.01
N VAL A 325 -1.65 -11.20 -5.07
CA VAL A 325 -2.65 -12.27 -5.27
C VAL A 325 -3.91 -11.98 -4.47
N ASP A 326 -5.03 -11.69 -5.16
CA ASP A 326 -6.36 -11.54 -4.54
C ASP A 326 -7.02 -12.91 -4.36
N THR A 327 -7.48 -13.26 -3.17
CA THR A 327 -8.10 -14.57 -2.90
C THR A 327 -9.58 -14.46 -2.55
N ALA A 328 -10.29 -15.60 -2.62
CA ALA A 328 -11.64 -15.70 -2.09
C ALA A 328 -11.70 -15.42 -0.57
N GLY A 329 -12.91 -15.10 -0.06
CA GLY A 329 -13.15 -14.76 1.35
C GLY A 329 -14.46 -15.28 1.95
N ARG A 330 -15.03 -16.36 1.40
CA ARG A 330 -16.33 -16.93 1.83
C ARG A 330 -16.24 -17.70 3.15
N LEU A 331 -16.11 -17.01 4.28
CA LEU A 331 -15.86 -17.63 5.59
C LEU A 331 -16.97 -18.59 6.07
N GLN A 332 -18.21 -18.43 5.59
CA GLN A 332 -19.31 -19.36 5.86
C GLN A 332 -19.01 -20.80 5.39
N ASN A 333 -18.15 -20.95 4.36
CA ASN A 333 -17.64 -22.24 3.87
C ASN A 333 -16.20 -22.45 4.37
N LYS A 334 -15.97 -22.23 5.68
CA LYS A 334 -14.65 -22.17 6.30
C LYS A 334 -13.71 -23.30 5.85
N THR A 335 -14.17 -24.55 5.86
CA THR A 335 -13.32 -25.71 5.51
C THR A 335 -12.82 -25.66 4.05
N GLU A 336 -13.71 -25.36 3.11
CA GLU A 336 -13.38 -25.28 1.68
C GLU A 336 -12.46 -24.10 1.39
N LEU A 337 -12.78 -22.92 1.95
CA LEU A 337 -11.95 -21.72 1.82
C LEU A 337 -10.54 -21.97 2.35
N MET A 338 -10.43 -22.54 3.55
CA MET A 338 -9.13 -22.83 4.16
C MET A 338 -8.33 -23.87 3.35
N ALA A 339 -8.99 -24.88 2.79
CA ALA A 339 -8.35 -25.86 1.91
C ALA A 339 -7.82 -25.23 0.62
N GLU A 340 -8.59 -24.30 0.03
CA GLU A 340 -8.19 -23.54 -1.16
C GLU A 340 -6.99 -22.63 -0.89
N LEU A 341 -7.02 -21.82 0.18
CA LEU A 341 -5.89 -20.96 0.56
C LEU A 341 -4.62 -21.79 0.80
N GLY A 342 -4.75 -22.90 1.53
CA GLY A 342 -3.62 -23.81 1.74
C GLY A 342 -3.12 -24.47 0.44
N LYS A 343 -4.00 -24.69 -0.55
CA LYS A 343 -3.62 -25.19 -1.87
C LYS A 343 -2.82 -24.14 -2.66
N ILE A 344 -3.24 -22.87 -2.63
CA ILE A 344 -2.51 -21.76 -3.27
C ILE A 344 -1.09 -21.68 -2.72
N VAL A 345 -0.93 -21.64 -1.39
CA VAL A 345 0.38 -21.62 -0.73
C VAL A 345 1.27 -22.79 -1.18
N ARG A 346 0.74 -24.03 -1.14
CA ARG A 346 1.49 -25.22 -1.57
C ARG A 346 1.90 -25.18 -3.04
N VAL A 347 1.08 -24.60 -3.90
CA VAL A 347 1.34 -24.55 -5.34
C VAL A 347 2.37 -23.47 -5.68
N LEU A 348 2.28 -22.28 -5.07
CA LEU A 348 3.32 -21.24 -5.16
C LEU A 348 4.68 -21.78 -4.67
N GLY A 349 4.65 -22.53 -3.55
CA GLY A 349 5.79 -23.24 -2.97
C GLY A 349 6.57 -24.16 -3.92
N LYS A 350 5.93 -24.66 -4.99
CA LYS A 350 6.60 -25.52 -6.00
C LYS A 350 7.51 -24.73 -6.94
N ILE A 351 7.21 -23.45 -7.17
CA ILE A 351 8.00 -22.56 -8.02
C ILE A 351 9.06 -21.84 -7.18
N ASP A 352 8.74 -21.53 -5.93
CA ASP A 352 9.61 -20.87 -4.97
C ASP A 352 9.23 -21.33 -3.56
N ALA A 353 10.16 -21.99 -2.87
CA ALA A 353 9.90 -22.55 -1.55
C ALA A 353 9.61 -21.48 -0.47
N SER A 354 9.98 -20.22 -0.71
CA SER A 354 9.62 -19.09 0.14
C SER A 354 8.33 -18.36 -0.26
N ALA A 355 7.64 -18.78 -1.34
CA ALA A 355 6.39 -18.16 -1.76
C ALA A 355 5.16 -18.81 -1.08
N PRO A 356 4.12 -18.01 -0.71
CA PRO A 356 4.12 -16.55 -0.73
C PRO A 356 5.07 -15.98 0.35
N HIS A 357 5.77 -14.89 0.01
CA HIS A 357 6.73 -14.24 0.89
C HIS A 357 6.01 -13.49 2.01
N GLU A 358 4.83 -12.96 1.71
CA GLU A 358 3.93 -12.36 2.68
C GLU A 358 2.49 -12.80 2.47
N VAL A 359 1.77 -12.89 3.58
CA VAL A 359 0.33 -13.15 3.61
C VAL A 359 -0.32 -12.07 4.44
N TRP A 360 -1.00 -11.14 3.77
CA TRP A 360 -1.63 -9.99 4.41
C TRP A 360 -3.10 -10.26 4.67
N LEU A 361 -3.46 -10.24 5.95
CA LEU A 361 -4.83 -10.35 6.39
C LEU A 361 -5.48 -8.96 6.33
N VAL A 362 -6.53 -8.84 5.53
CA VAL A 362 -7.35 -7.62 5.44
C VAL A 362 -8.58 -7.78 6.33
N LEU A 363 -8.73 -6.88 7.30
CA LEU A 363 -9.85 -6.83 8.24
C LEU A 363 -10.65 -5.53 8.08
N ASP A 364 -11.93 -5.63 8.40
CA ASP A 364 -12.87 -4.51 8.41
C ASP A 364 -13.01 -3.96 9.84
N ALA A 365 -12.72 -2.68 10.05
CA ALA A 365 -12.80 -2.07 11.38
C ALA A 365 -14.24 -2.02 11.94
N THR A 366 -15.26 -2.13 11.09
CA THR A 366 -16.67 -2.08 11.51
C THR A 366 -17.10 -3.34 12.27
N VAL A 367 -16.39 -4.47 12.10
CA VAL A 367 -16.78 -5.74 12.72
C VAL A 367 -16.40 -5.83 14.21
N GLY A 368 -15.59 -4.89 14.73
CA GLY A 368 -15.16 -4.86 16.14
C GLY A 368 -14.49 -6.16 16.57
N GLN A 369 -14.78 -6.66 17.78
CA GLN A 369 -14.16 -7.89 18.31
C GLN A 369 -14.26 -9.15 17.43
N ASN A 370 -15.22 -9.21 16.49
CA ASN A 370 -15.28 -10.32 15.52
C ASN A 370 -14.03 -10.38 14.62
N ALA A 371 -13.25 -9.31 14.53
CA ALA A 371 -11.98 -9.30 13.83
C ALA A 371 -10.97 -10.28 14.47
N LEU A 372 -10.99 -10.47 15.79
CA LEU A 372 -10.07 -11.38 16.49
C LEU A 372 -10.32 -12.83 16.10
N SER A 373 -11.59 -13.25 16.06
CA SER A 373 -11.94 -14.62 15.65
C SER A 373 -11.60 -14.88 14.18
N GLN A 374 -11.74 -13.87 13.31
CA GLN A 374 -11.29 -13.98 11.92
C GLN A 374 -9.77 -14.11 11.83
N ALA A 375 -9.03 -13.26 12.54
CA ALA A 375 -7.58 -13.32 12.59
C ALA A 375 -7.08 -14.69 13.03
N GLU A 376 -7.65 -15.26 14.10
CA GLU A 376 -7.29 -16.60 14.57
C GLU A 376 -7.50 -17.68 13.48
N VAL A 377 -8.61 -17.61 12.74
CA VAL A 377 -8.93 -18.57 11.68
C VAL A 377 -7.94 -18.51 10.52
N PHE A 378 -7.66 -17.31 10.01
CA PHE A 378 -6.75 -17.15 8.87
C PHE A 378 -5.30 -17.46 9.26
N SER A 379 -4.90 -17.13 10.49
CA SER A 379 -3.55 -17.38 11.00
C SER A 379 -3.17 -18.86 11.00
N LYS A 380 -4.11 -19.74 11.38
CA LYS A 380 -3.88 -21.19 11.47
C LYS A 380 -3.64 -21.87 10.13
N VAL A 381 -4.05 -21.25 9.02
CA VAL A 381 -4.10 -21.90 7.71
C VAL A 381 -3.24 -21.22 6.66
N ALA A 382 -3.31 -19.89 6.58
CA ALA A 382 -2.67 -19.14 5.51
C ALA A 382 -1.26 -18.66 5.90
N GLY A 383 -0.87 -18.72 7.18
CA GLY A 383 0.43 -18.22 7.63
C GLY A 383 0.55 -16.71 7.55
N VAL A 384 -0.39 -16.00 8.18
CA VAL A 384 -0.47 -14.53 8.15
C VAL A 384 0.83 -13.90 8.64
N THR A 385 1.38 -12.96 7.85
CA THR A 385 2.62 -12.23 8.14
C THR A 385 2.43 -10.73 8.28
N GLY A 386 1.24 -10.21 7.98
CA GLY A 386 0.93 -8.79 8.10
C GLY A 386 -0.57 -8.52 8.18
N LEU A 387 -0.92 -7.37 8.75
CA LEU A 387 -2.30 -6.92 8.94
C LEU A 387 -2.56 -5.64 8.13
N ILE A 388 -3.73 -5.58 7.51
CA ILE A 388 -4.31 -4.35 6.95
C ILE A 388 -5.69 -4.15 7.56
N MET A 389 -5.94 -2.96 8.11
CA MET A 389 -7.24 -2.59 8.66
C MET A 389 -7.92 -1.58 7.75
N THR A 390 -9.15 -1.83 7.30
CA THR A 390 -9.89 -0.93 6.41
C THR A 390 -11.15 -0.38 7.06
N LYS A 391 -11.78 0.61 6.41
CA LYS A 391 -13.05 1.23 6.81
C LYS A 391 -13.02 1.88 8.20
N LEU A 392 -11.88 2.43 8.58
CA LEU A 392 -11.75 3.15 9.85
C LEU A 392 -12.65 4.40 9.89
N ASP A 393 -12.95 5.00 8.73
CA ASP A 393 -13.88 6.12 8.51
C ASP A 393 -15.35 5.74 8.74
N GLY A 394 -15.65 4.45 8.58
CA GLY A 394 -16.99 3.90 8.75
C GLY A 394 -17.42 3.79 10.21
N THR A 395 -16.49 3.78 11.17
CA THR A 395 -16.73 3.18 12.49
C THR A 395 -16.23 4.01 13.68
N ALA A 396 -16.88 3.82 14.84
CA ALA A 396 -16.38 4.30 16.13
C ALA A 396 -15.52 3.24 16.86
N LYS A 397 -15.20 2.12 16.19
CA LYS A 397 -14.54 0.93 16.75
C LYS A 397 -13.06 0.80 16.37
N GLY A 398 -12.37 1.91 16.07
CA GLY A 398 -10.96 1.92 15.71
C GLY A 398 -10.02 1.27 16.73
N GLY A 399 -10.45 1.13 17.99
CA GLY A 399 -9.66 0.46 19.03
C GLY A 399 -9.39 -1.03 18.79
N VAL A 400 -10.16 -1.68 17.93
CA VAL A 400 -9.96 -3.09 17.58
C VAL A 400 -8.55 -3.40 17.07
N LEU A 401 -7.90 -2.42 16.42
CA LEU A 401 -6.53 -2.57 15.92
C LEU A 401 -5.53 -2.81 17.06
N VAL A 402 -5.73 -2.16 18.22
CA VAL A 402 -4.89 -2.35 19.42
C VAL A 402 -5.06 -3.76 19.98
N ALA A 403 -6.31 -4.22 20.11
CA ALA A 403 -6.62 -5.57 20.58
C ALA A 403 -6.00 -6.65 19.68
N LEU A 404 -6.16 -6.51 18.37
CA LEU A 404 -5.62 -7.45 17.38
C LEU A 404 -4.10 -7.52 17.42
N SER A 405 -3.44 -6.36 17.45
CA SER A 405 -1.98 -6.31 17.40
C SER A 405 -1.37 -6.92 18.66
N THR A 406 -1.98 -6.64 19.82
CA THR A 406 -1.57 -7.25 21.09
C THR A 406 -1.78 -8.77 21.10
N ALA A 407 -2.89 -9.26 20.56
CA ALA A 407 -3.23 -10.68 20.60
C ALA A 407 -2.42 -11.55 19.63
N PHE A 408 -2.11 -11.04 18.43
CA PHE A 408 -1.51 -11.83 17.35
C PHE A 408 -0.07 -11.43 17.00
N GLY A 409 0.34 -10.22 17.35
CA GLY A 409 1.70 -9.73 17.09
C GLY A 409 2.03 -9.49 15.62
N PHE A 410 1.03 -9.40 14.73
CA PHE A 410 1.26 -9.17 13.31
C PHE A 410 1.70 -7.73 13.06
N PRO A 411 2.71 -7.50 12.21
CA PRO A 411 3.04 -6.17 11.75
C PRO A 411 1.86 -5.54 11.00
N ILE A 412 1.55 -4.28 11.30
CA ILE A 412 0.49 -3.53 10.61
C ILE A 412 1.14 -2.86 9.39
N ARG A 413 0.70 -3.24 8.20
CA ARG A 413 1.24 -2.73 6.94
C ARG A 413 0.57 -1.43 6.54
N PHE A 414 -0.77 -1.47 6.49
CA PHE A 414 -1.57 -0.35 6.02
C PHE A 414 -2.86 -0.18 6.83
N ILE A 415 -3.36 1.05 6.83
CA ILE A 415 -4.70 1.41 7.31
C ILE A 415 -5.49 2.10 6.20
N GLY A 416 -6.75 1.72 6.04
CA GLY A 416 -7.70 2.28 5.10
C GLY A 416 -8.68 3.21 5.81
N VAL A 417 -8.63 4.49 5.47
CA VAL A 417 -9.34 5.59 6.14
C VAL A 417 -10.34 6.29 5.22
N GLY A 418 -10.74 5.64 4.13
CA GLY A 418 -11.66 6.18 3.12
C GLY A 418 -11.67 5.37 1.82
N GLU A 419 -12.41 5.86 0.82
CA GLU A 419 -12.62 5.19 -0.46
C GLU A 419 -11.61 5.58 -1.55
N GLY A 420 -11.03 6.77 -1.47
CA GLY A 420 -10.04 7.31 -2.41
C GLY A 420 -8.73 6.54 -2.41
N VAL A 421 -7.95 6.70 -3.48
CA VAL A 421 -6.69 5.96 -3.67
C VAL A 421 -5.65 6.32 -2.61
N GLY A 422 -5.57 7.61 -2.24
CA GLY A 422 -4.72 8.12 -1.15
C GLY A 422 -5.18 7.74 0.26
N ASP A 423 -6.36 7.13 0.41
CA ASP A 423 -6.90 6.77 1.72
C ASP A 423 -6.38 5.42 2.25
N LEU A 424 -5.47 4.76 1.51
CA LEU A 424 -4.70 3.63 2.02
C LEU A 424 -3.31 4.12 2.39
N ARG A 425 -3.00 4.08 3.69
CA ARG A 425 -1.79 4.71 4.24
C ARG A 425 -0.92 3.71 4.96
N PRO A 426 0.42 3.81 4.84
CA PRO A 426 1.33 3.10 5.71
C PRO A 426 0.97 3.36 7.17
N PHE A 427 1.07 2.34 8.01
CA PHE A 427 0.73 2.49 9.41
C PHE A 427 1.81 3.27 10.17
N SER A 428 1.38 4.21 11.00
CA SER A 428 2.23 4.88 12.01
C SER A 428 1.50 4.83 13.35
N ALA A 429 2.14 4.26 14.37
CA ALA A 429 1.57 4.11 15.69
C ALA A 429 1.29 5.46 16.34
N GLU A 430 2.22 6.42 16.21
CA GLU A 430 2.07 7.76 16.75
C GLU A 430 0.91 8.52 16.09
N ALA A 431 0.88 8.55 14.75
CA ALA A 431 -0.16 9.27 14.01
C ALA A 431 -1.55 8.66 14.26
N PHE A 432 -1.64 7.32 14.27
CA PHE A 432 -2.88 6.61 14.54
C PHE A 432 -3.39 6.89 15.97
N ALA A 433 -2.52 6.79 16.99
CA ALA A 433 -2.92 6.99 18.37
C ALA A 433 -3.41 8.42 18.63
N LYS A 434 -2.70 9.41 18.10
CA LYS A 434 -3.07 10.83 18.12
C LYS A 434 -4.44 11.07 17.49
N ALA A 435 -4.63 10.56 16.28
CA ALA A 435 -5.89 10.71 15.58
C ALA A 435 -7.06 10.02 16.32
N LEU A 436 -6.82 8.85 16.91
CA LEU A 436 -7.81 8.07 17.64
C LEU A 436 -8.34 8.75 18.91
N VAL A 437 -7.54 9.60 19.57
CA VAL A 437 -7.97 10.39 20.73
C VAL A 437 -8.36 11.83 20.38
N GLY A 438 -8.27 12.21 19.10
CA GLY A 438 -8.60 13.56 18.63
C GLY A 438 -7.57 14.62 19.01
N VAL A 439 -6.28 14.26 19.06
CA VAL A 439 -5.18 15.20 19.31
C VAL A 439 -4.26 15.15 18.10
N GLY A 440 -4.10 16.24 17.35
CA GLY A 440 -3.30 16.21 16.12
C GLY A 440 -3.24 17.56 15.43
#